data_AF-A0AB37R7E1-F1
#
_entry.id   AF-A0AB37R7E1-F1
#
_cell.length_a   1.000
_cell.length_b   1.000
_cell.length_c   1.000
_cell.angle_alpha   90.00
_cell.angle_beta   90.00
_cell.angle_gamma   90.00
#
_symmetry.space_group_name_H-M   'P 1'
#
loop_
_entity.id
_entity.type
_entity.pdbx_description
1 polymer ?
#
loop_
_entity_poly.entity_id
_entity_poly.type
_entity_poly.pdbx_seq_one_letter_code
_entity_poly.pdbx_strand_id
1 'polypeptide(L)'
;MYPIKAPKKLIEVALPLDAINAACAIEKQPFTRKHPRSMHIWWARRPQAAARAVIFAQMVNDPGYERYLGRGMNKEKAAAERERLFKIIEDLVQWENTNNEDVLERARAEIWKSWRETCDLNKGHPLAAELFNPEKLPGFHDPFAGGGALPLEAQRLGLESYASDLNPVAVTINKAMIEIPPKFLGSAPLGPEISANKANKKSATRDAFEDWSGIKGLAEDIRRYGALMCEKAQQRIGQMYPPIEVTSEMVAERPDLRTYLGEKLQVIAWIWSRSVRSPNPVFSNAEVPLVSTFILSGKKGKETYVDPVVEGDKYTFKVKVGVPPESAKNGTVSRKGAICLFSNAPIDFKCLRSEAKAGRFGRRLMAVVAEGVKGRIYLSPSATHENYAESIEAERFAETPICHWPGRTNVVEYGMTKFLGRRCKNSQLSPPLAH
;
A
#
# COMPACT_ATOMS: atom_id res chain seq x y z
N MET A 1 -43.22 11.00 -25.09
CA MET A 1 -42.04 11.20 -24.24
C MET A 1 -42.11 12.62 -23.72
N TYR A 2 -42.20 12.83 -22.40
CA TYR A 2 -42.14 14.17 -21.83
C TYR A 2 -40.70 14.69 -22.01
N PRO A 3 -40.46 15.82 -22.70
CA PRO A 3 -39.11 16.26 -22.99
C PRO A 3 -38.41 16.71 -21.70
N ILE A 4 -37.20 16.18 -21.46
CA ILE A 4 -36.34 16.63 -20.37
C ILE A 4 -35.54 17.86 -20.82
N LYS A 5 -35.57 18.91 -20.02
CA LYS A 5 -34.81 20.14 -20.23
C LYS A 5 -33.50 20.07 -19.45
N ALA A 6 -32.40 19.80 -20.15
CA ALA A 6 -31.07 19.73 -19.56
C ALA A 6 -30.22 20.93 -20.00
N PRO A 7 -29.84 21.85 -19.09
CA PRO A 7 -28.85 22.86 -19.40
C PRO A 7 -27.51 22.24 -19.79
N LYS A 8 -26.77 22.88 -20.70
CA LYS A 8 -25.38 22.50 -20.95
C LYS A 8 -24.57 22.56 -19.66
N LYS A 9 -23.70 21.57 -19.46
CA LYS A 9 -22.77 21.48 -18.33
C LYS A 9 -21.44 22.14 -18.67
N LEU A 10 -20.73 22.61 -17.65
CA LEU A 10 -19.44 23.28 -17.82
C LEU A 10 -18.43 22.39 -18.57
N ILE A 11 -18.45 21.08 -18.29
CA ILE A 11 -17.60 20.07 -18.94
C ILE A 11 -17.79 19.99 -20.47
N GLU A 12 -18.96 20.36 -20.98
CA GLU A 12 -19.27 20.33 -22.41
C GLU A 12 -18.77 21.57 -23.16
N VAL A 13 -18.31 22.60 -22.43
CA VAL A 13 -17.98 23.91 -22.99
C VAL A 13 -16.51 24.23 -22.81
N ALA A 14 -16.02 24.29 -21.57
CA ALA A 14 -14.64 24.65 -21.28
C ALA A 14 -14.21 24.27 -19.86
N LEU A 15 -12.92 24.00 -19.68
CA LEU A 15 -12.29 23.67 -18.40
C LEU A 15 -10.90 24.33 -18.31
N PRO A 16 -10.42 24.66 -17.10
CA PRO A 16 -9.06 25.17 -16.89
C PRO A 16 -8.05 24.01 -16.93
N LEU A 17 -7.83 23.44 -18.14
CA LEU A 17 -7.03 22.22 -18.33
C LEU A 17 -5.59 22.37 -17.83
N ASP A 18 -4.99 23.54 -17.98
CA ASP A 18 -3.61 23.78 -17.53
C ASP A 18 -3.47 23.60 -16.01
N ALA A 19 -4.41 24.17 -15.24
CA ALA A 19 -4.44 24.01 -13.78
C ALA A 19 -4.71 22.55 -13.37
N ILE A 20 -5.67 21.89 -14.03
CA ILE A 20 -5.99 20.48 -13.76
C ILE A 20 -4.79 19.59 -14.05
N ASN A 21 -4.11 19.79 -15.18
CA ASN A 21 -2.95 19.00 -15.60
C ASN A 21 -1.75 19.20 -14.67
N ALA A 22 -1.48 20.45 -14.27
CA ALA A 22 -0.43 20.77 -13.30
C ALA A 22 -0.67 20.08 -11.95
N ALA A 23 -1.90 20.17 -11.42
CA ALA A 23 -2.28 19.50 -10.18
C ALA A 23 -2.15 17.97 -10.28
N CYS A 24 -2.59 17.37 -11.38
CA CYS A 24 -2.45 15.93 -11.62
C CYS A 24 -0.98 15.48 -11.66
N ALA A 25 -0.08 16.32 -12.19
CA ALA A 25 1.36 16.03 -12.20
C ALA A 25 1.94 16.05 -10.78
N ILE A 26 1.56 17.03 -9.96
CA ILE A 26 1.96 17.12 -8.55
C ILE A 26 1.46 15.92 -7.75
N GLU A 27 0.20 15.52 -7.91
CA GLU A 27 -0.38 14.38 -7.21
C GLU A 27 0.40 13.07 -7.46
N LYS A 28 0.90 12.87 -8.69
CA LYS A 28 1.67 11.69 -9.09
C LYS A 28 3.07 11.65 -8.47
N GLN A 29 3.63 12.77 -8.00
CA GLN A 29 4.98 12.80 -7.44
C GLN A 29 5.10 11.92 -6.19
N PRO A 30 6.19 11.17 -5.95
CA PRO A 30 6.33 10.26 -4.80
C PRO A 30 6.19 10.93 -3.42
N PHE A 31 6.45 12.24 -3.33
CA PHE A 31 6.47 12.98 -2.08
C PHE A 31 5.10 13.44 -1.58
N THR A 32 4.05 13.29 -2.40
CA THR A 32 2.67 13.59 -2.02
C THR A 32 2.23 12.66 -0.89
N ARG A 33 2.24 13.21 0.34
CA ARG A 33 1.93 12.49 1.58
C ARG A 33 0.42 12.37 1.75
N LYS A 34 -0.03 11.37 2.50
CA LYS A 34 -1.45 11.12 2.83
C LYS A 34 -2.34 10.85 1.61
N HIS A 35 -1.75 10.54 0.45
CA HIS A 35 -2.49 10.13 -0.73
C HIS A 35 -2.99 8.68 -0.59
N PRO A 36 -4.24 8.33 -0.95
CA PRO A 36 -4.78 6.97 -0.77
C PRO A 36 -3.99 5.83 -1.45
N ARG A 37 -3.06 6.14 -2.36
CA ARG A 37 -2.07 5.17 -2.89
C ARG A 37 -1.16 4.58 -1.82
N SER A 38 -1.01 5.24 -0.68
CA SER A 38 -0.22 4.72 0.44
C SER A 38 -0.94 3.58 1.17
N MET A 39 -2.26 3.44 1.04
CA MET A 39 -2.99 2.30 1.58
C MET A 39 -2.84 1.07 0.68
N HIS A 40 -3.05 1.25 -0.63
CA HIS A 40 -2.83 0.20 -1.63
C HIS A 40 -2.54 0.82 -3.00
N ILE A 41 -1.61 0.22 -3.74
CA ILE A 41 -1.28 0.63 -5.11
C ILE A 41 -2.31 0.02 -6.05
N TRP A 42 -3.06 0.85 -6.77
CA TRP A 42 -3.97 0.43 -7.83
C TRP A 42 -3.41 0.86 -9.18
N TRP A 43 -3.22 -0.09 -10.10
CA TRP A 43 -2.45 0.11 -11.34
C TRP A 43 -3.06 1.15 -12.31
N ALA A 44 -4.37 1.40 -12.22
CA ALA A 44 -5.09 2.33 -13.08
C ALA A 44 -5.81 3.44 -12.30
N ARG A 45 -5.25 3.89 -11.16
CA ARG A 45 -5.89 4.95 -10.36
C ARG A 45 -5.86 6.29 -11.11
N ARG A 46 -7.03 6.85 -11.37
CA ARG A 46 -7.18 8.20 -11.91
C ARG A 46 -6.75 9.25 -10.88
N PRO A 47 -6.10 10.35 -11.29
CA PRO A 47 -5.80 11.45 -10.39
C PRO A 47 -7.07 12.01 -9.74
N GLN A 48 -7.01 12.26 -8.44
CA GLN A 48 -8.09 12.86 -7.65
C GLN A 48 -8.39 14.29 -8.10
N ALA A 49 -7.35 15.06 -8.45
CA ALA A 49 -7.51 16.40 -8.99
C ALA A 49 -8.41 16.40 -10.24
N ALA A 50 -8.14 15.52 -11.21
CA ALA A 50 -8.97 15.38 -12.40
C ALA A 50 -10.39 14.88 -12.08
N ALA A 51 -10.52 13.87 -11.21
CA ALA A 51 -11.82 13.34 -10.81
C ALA A 51 -12.72 14.43 -10.21
N ARG A 52 -12.19 15.23 -9.27
CA ARG A 52 -12.88 16.34 -8.62
C ARG A 52 -13.32 17.41 -9.61
N ALA A 53 -12.43 17.84 -10.51
CA ALA A 53 -12.73 18.84 -11.53
C ALA A 53 -13.83 18.37 -12.51
N VAL A 54 -13.73 17.11 -12.97
CA VAL A 54 -14.70 16.51 -13.89
C VAL A 54 -16.07 16.40 -13.25
N ILE A 55 -16.16 15.90 -12.02
CA ILE A 55 -17.45 15.78 -11.31
C ILE A 55 -18.08 17.15 -11.08
N PHE A 56 -17.30 18.14 -10.60
CA PHE A 56 -17.81 19.49 -10.42
C PHE A 56 -18.35 20.06 -11.74
N ALA A 57 -17.58 19.97 -12.82
CA ALA A 57 -17.98 20.51 -14.11
C ALA A 57 -19.11 19.74 -14.80
N GLN A 58 -19.32 18.46 -14.46
CA GLN A 58 -20.47 17.67 -14.90
C GLN A 58 -21.75 18.07 -14.16
N MET A 59 -21.64 18.49 -12.89
CA MET A 59 -22.80 18.87 -12.09
C MET A 59 -23.19 20.34 -12.30
N VAL A 60 -22.24 21.22 -12.56
CA VAL A 60 -22.46 22.67 -12.71
C VAL A 60 -22.90 23.04 -14.13
N ASN A 61 -23.96 23.84 -14.23
CA ASN A 61 -24.49 24.34 -15.49
C ASN A 61 -23.57 25.42 -16.07
N ASP A 62 -23.38 25.41 -17.38
CA ASP A 62 -22.75 26.50 -18.12
C ASP A 62 -23.64 27.76 -18.08
N PRO A 63 -23.11 28.97 -17.80
CA PRO A 63 -23.91 30.18 -17.67
C PRO A 63 -24.34 30.80 -19.01
N GLY A 64 -23.90 30.26 -20.16
CA GLY A 64 -24.21 30.79 -21.49
C GLY A 64 -25.70 30.74 -21.85
N TYR A 65 -26.17 31.70 -22.64
CA TYR A 65 -27.58 31.76 -23.03
C TYR A 65 -28.00 30.54 -23.89
N GLU A 66 -29.11 29.90 -23.50
CA GLU A 66 -29.69 28.75 -24.19
C GLU A 66 -31.11 29.08 -24.65
N ARG A 67 -31.25 29.47 -25.92
CA ARG A 67 -32.54 29.92 -26.52
C ARG A 67 -33.68 28.93 -26.31
N TYR A 68 -33.40 27.62 -26.46
CA TYR A 68 -34.42 26.57 -26.34
C TYR A 68 -34.91 26.33 -24.89
N LEU A 69 -34.17 26.84 -23.90
CA LEU A 69 -34.54 26.79 -22.48
C LEU A 69 -34.99 28.14 -21.93
N GLY A 70 -34.75 29.24 -22.66
CA GLY A 70 -35.07 30.59 -22.21
C GLY A 70 -34.25 31.06 -21.01
N ARG A 71 -33.08 30.46 -20.78
CA ARG A 71 -32.21 30.70 -19.60
C ARG A 71 -30.80 31.14 -20.00
N GLY A 72 -30.07 31.65 -19.01
CA GLY A 72 -28.65 31.97 -19.13
C GLY A 72 -28.36 33.42 -19.48
N MET A 73 -27.07 33.73 -19.62
CA MET A 73 -26.56 35.08 -19.76
C MET A 73 -26.00 35.35 -21.15
N ASN A 74 -25.92 36.63 -21.53
CA ASN A 74 -25.22 37.02 -22.76
C ASN A 74 -23.75 36.60 -22.74
N LYS A 75 -23.09 36.65 -23.90
CA LYS A 75 -21.73 36.11 -24.08
C LYS A 75 -20.70 36.68 -23.10
N GLU A 76 -20.73 37.99 -22.85
CA GLU A 76 -19.79 38.67 -21.97
C GLU A 76 -19.98 38.28 -20.50
N LYS A 77 -21.23 38.34 -20.00
CA LYS A 77 -21.54 37.94 -18.62
C LYS A 77 -21.30 36.44 -18.40
N ALA A 78 -21.61 35.60 -19.39
CA ALA A 78 -21.32 34.17 -19.33
C ALA A 78 -19.81 33.89 -19.28
N ALA A 79 -18.98 34.66 -20.00
CA ALA A 79 -17.53 34.53 -19.91
C ALA A 79 -17.01 34.89 -18.51
N ALA A 80 -17.48 36.00 -17.93
CA ALA A 80 -17.11 36.40 -16.57
C ALA A 80 -17.54 35.35 -15.52
N GLU A 81 -18.74 34.79 -15.64
CA GLU A 81 -19.22 33.76 -14.73
C GLU A 81 -18.47 32.43 -14.90
N ARG A 82 -18.08 32.05 -16.13
CA ARG A 82 -17.20 30.90 -16.36
C ARG A 82 -15.84 31.08 -15.69
N GLU A 83 -15.25 32.27 -15.78
CA GLU A 83 -13.96 32.56 -15.14
C GLU A 83 -14.07 32.38 -13.61
N ARG A 84 -15.18 32.84 -12.99
CA ARG A 84 -15.46 32.62 -11.57
C ARG A 84 -15.57 31.12 -11.23
N LEU A 85 -16.28 30.35 -12.05
CA LEU A 85 -16.41 28.89 -11.88
C LEU A 85 -15.05 28.17 -12.07
N PHE A 86 -14.20 28.67 -12.98
CA PHE A 86 -12.85 28.14 -13.16
C PHE A 86 -11.97 28.40 -11.95
N LYS A 87 -12.09 29.55 -11.28
CA LYS A 87 -11.39 29.76 -10.00
C LYS A 87 -11.78 28.75 -8.92
N ILE A 88 -13.04 28.33 -8.87
CA ILE A 88 -13.45 27.23 -7.98
C ILE A 88 -12.73 25.93 -8.36
N ILE A 89 -12.65 25.59 -9.65
CA ILE A 89 -11.93 24.39 -10.11
C ILE A 89 -10.43 24.49 -9.79
N GLU A 90 -9.78 25.63 -10.06
CA GLU A 90 -8.37 25.87 -9.79
C GLU A 90 -8.04 25.71 -8.30
N ASP A 91 -8.92 26.18 -7.41
CA ASP A 91 -8.79 25.95 -5.96
C ASP A 91 -9.02 24.49 -5.60
N LEU A 92 -10.06 23.87 -6.18
CA LEU A 92 -10.43 22.49 -5.92
C LEU A 92 -9.31 21.53 -6.29
N VAL A 93 -8.61 21.72 -7.40
CA VAL A 93 -7.61 20.74 -7.88
C VAL A 93 -6.31 20.76 -7.08
N GLN A 94 -6.02 21.81 -6.31
CA GLN A 94 -4.82 21.91 -5.50
C GLN A 94 -4.78 20.83 -4.43
N TRP A 95 -3.62 20.19 -4.27
CA TRP A 95 -3.46 19.07 -3.33
C TRP A 95 -3.73 19.50 -1.89
N GLU A 96 -3.24 20.69 -1.54
CA GLU A 96 -3.34 21.33 -0.23
C GLU A 96 -4.79 21.60 0.18
N ASN A 97 -5.68 21.83 -0.80
CA ASN A 97 -7.09 22.14 -0.59
C ASN A 97 -8.01 20.91 -0.53
N THR A 98 -7.45 19.70 -0.64
CA THR A 98 -8.23 18.46 -0.74
C THR A 98 -9.20 18.21 0.44
N ASN A 99 -8.93 18.79 1.62
CA ASN A 99 -9.83 18.76 2.78
C ASN A 99 -10.14 20.17 3.31
N ASN A 100 -10.06 21.20 2.46
CA ASN A 100 -10.40 22.58 2.84
C ASN A 100 -11.92 22.78 2.68
N GLU A 101 -12.65 22.82 3.80
CA GLU A 101 -14.11 22.92 3.78
C GLU A 101 -14.62 24.22 3.15
N ASP A 102 -13.89 25.34 3.23
CA ASP A 102 -14.30 26.60 2.57
C ASP A 102 -14.28 26.46 1.03
N VAL A 103 -13.32 25.71 0.50
CA VAL A 103 -13.23 25.40 -0.94
C VAL A 103 -14.32 24.41 -1.35
N LEU A 104 -14.50 23.35 -0.55
CA LEU A 104 -15.51 22.32 -0.82
C LEU A 104 -16.93 22.88 -0.74
N GLU A 105 -17.22 23.78 0.20
CA GLU A 105 -18.55 24.36 0.38
C GLU A 105 -18.93 25.30 -0.76
N ARG A 106 -17.99 26.12 -1.26
CA ARG A 106 -18.21 26.89 -2.50
C ARG A 106 -18.58 25.98 -3.67
N ALA A 107 -17.90 24.85 -3.81
CA ALA A 107 -18.17 23.91 -4.87
C ALA A 107 -19.55 23.24 -4.72
N ARG A 108 -19.88 22.76 -3.51
CA ARG A 108 -21.19 22.18 -3.16
C ARG A 108 -22.33 23.17 -3.43
N ALA A 109 -22.16 24.44 -3.07
CA ALA A 109 -23.15 25.48 -3.31
C ALA A 109 -23.47 25.68 -4.80
N GLU A 110 -22.47 25.68 -5.68
CA GLU A 110 -22.69 25.79 -7.14
C GLU A 110 -23.34 24.54 -7.73
N ILE A 111 -23.00 23.35 -7.21
CA ILE A 111 -23.67 22.09 -7.58
C ILE A 111 -25.15 22.15 -7.23
N TRP A 112 -25.50 22.56 -6.00
CA TRP A 112 -26.89 22.71 -5.55
C TRP A 112 -27.65 23.76 -6.35
N LYS A 113 -27.03 24.91 -6.62
CA LYS A 113 -27.62 25.97 -7.45
C LYS A 113 -27.96 25.45 -8.85
N SER A 114 -27.03 24.75 -9.49
CA SER A 114 -27.21 24.18 -10.83
C SER A 114 -28.27 23.07 -10.85
N TRP A 115 -28.33 22.25 -9.80
CA TRP A 115 -29.34 21.22 -9.66
C TRP A 115 -30.74 21.81 -9.50
N ARG A 116 -30.91 22.80 -8.63
CA ARG A 116 -32.20 23.48 -8.40
C ARG A 116 -32.70 24.20 -9.66
N GLU A 117 -31.82 24.83 -10.43
CA GLU A 117 -32.16 25.38 -11.75
C GLU A 117 -32.68 24.28 -12.69
N THR A 118 -31.98 23.14 -12.74
CA THR A 118 -32.40 21.98 -13.56
C THR A 118 -33.77 21.47 -13.10
N CYS A 119 -34.03 21.45 -11.79
CA CYS A 119 -35.32 21.05 -11.24
C CYS A 119 -36.46 22.01 -11.63
N ASP A 120 -36.24 23.33 -11.52
CA ASP A 120 -37.27 24.32 -11.90
C ASP A 120 -37.63 24.24 -13.39
N LEU A 121 -36.65 24.02 -14.27
CA LEU A 121 -36.89 23.83 -15.70
C LEU A 121 -37.79 22.62 -16.00
N ASN A 122 -37.72 21.59 -15.15
CA ASN A 122 -38.44 20.33 -15.30
C ASN A 122 -39.62 20.15 -14.33
N LYS A 123 -40.06 21.21 -13.62
CA LYS A 123 -41.16 21.13 -12.64
C LYS A 123 -42.49 20.61 -13.20
N GLY A 124 -42.70 20.76 -14.51
CA GLY A 124 -43.88 20.25 -15.21
C GLY A 124 -43.79 18.79 -15.66
N HIS A 125 -42.67 18.10 -15.39
CA HIS A 125 -42.50 16.69 -15.75
C HIS A 125 -43.39 15.79 -14.86
N PRO A 126 -44.09 14.77 -15.39
CA PRO A 126 -44.97 13.90 -14.59
C PRO A 126 -44.27 13.20 -13.42
N LEU A 127 -42.97 12.94 -13.58
CA LEU A 127 -42.10 12.34 -12.56
C LEU A 127 -41.19 13.36 -11.88
N ALA A 128 -41.52 14.65 -11.89
CA ALA A 128 -40.65 15.71 -11.33
C ALA A 128 -40.29 15.48 -9.86
N ALA A 129 -41.24 15.01 -9.05
CA ALA A 129 -40.99 14.71 -7.64
C ALA A 129 -39.91 13.63 -7.42
N GLU A 130 -39.76 12.70 -8.36
CA GLU A 130 -38.78 11.61 -8.30
C GLU A 130 -37.47 11.97 -9.01
N LEU A 131 -37.55 12.48 -10.24
CA LEU A 131 -36.39 12.71 -11.10
C LEU A 131 -35.73 14.09 -10.95
N PHE A 132 -36.46 15.07 -10.41
CA PHE A 132 -36.08 16.49 -10.37
C PHE A 132 -36.40 17.10 -9.00
N ASN A 133 -36.02 16.41 -7.93
CA ASN A 133 -36.25 16.86 -6.56
C ASN A 133 -35.23 17.96 -6.16
N PRO A 134 -35.67 19.21 -5.88
CA PRO A 134 -34.76 20.33 -5.57
C PRO A 134 -34.07 20.21 -4.21
N GLU A 135 -34.50 19.28 -3.35
CA GLU A 135 -33.95 19.02 -2.01
C GLU A 135 -33.09 17.75 -1.95
N LYS A 136 -32.92 17.03 -3.07
CA LYS A 136 -32.08 15.84 -3.15
C LYS A 136 -31.25 15.83 -4.42
N LEU A 137 -29.92 15.85 -4.28
CA LEU A 137 -29.01 15.66 -5.41
C LEU A 137 -29.15 14.25 -6.00
N PRO A 138 -28.92 14.08 -7.32
CA PRO A 138 -28.88 12.75 -7.92
C PRO A 138 -27.73 11.93 -7.34
N GLY A 139 -27.94 10.61 -7.21
CA GLY A 139 -26.91 9.68 -6.78
C GLY A 139 -25.77 9.58 -7.79
N PHE A 140 -24.54 9.49 -7.30
CA PHE A 140 -23.37 9.21 -8.12
C PHE A 140 -23.13 7.70 -8.19
N HIS A 141 -23.06 7.13 -9.39
CA HIS A 141 -22.84 5.70 -9.59
C HIS A 141 -21.58 5.45 -10.43
N ASP A 142 -20.63 4.69 -9.89
CA ASP A 142 -19.44 4.21 -10.61
C ASP A 142 -19.39 2.67 -10.54
N PRO A 143 -19.90 1.97 -11.58
CA PRO A 143 -19.98 0.51 -11.57
C PRO A 143 -18.63 -0.19 -11.74
N PHE A 144 -17.56 0.55 -12.06
CA PHE A 144 -16.20 0.06 -12.31
C PHE A 144 -15.17 0.92 -11.58
N ALA A 145 -15.39 1.10 -10.28
CA ALA A 145 -14.71 2.13 -9.49
C ALA A 145 -13.20 1.92 -9.34
N GLY A 146 -12.71 0.67 -9.48
CA GLY A 146 -11.31 0.32 -9.35
C GLY A 146 -10.70 0.86 -8.07
N GLY A 147 -9.77 1.81 -8.21
CA GLY A 147 -9.07 2.43 -7.08
C GLY A 147 -9.89 3.45 -6.28
N GLY A 148 -11.15 3.72 -6.66
CA GLY A 148 -12.12 4.53 -5.91
C GLY A 148 -11.93 6.05 -5.99
N ALA A 149 -11.25 6.56 -7.02
CA ALA A 149 -10.96 8.00 -7.12
C ALA A 149 -12.23 8.84 -7.37
N LEU A 150 -13.02 8.51 -8.38
CA LEU A 150 -14.27 9.20 -8.70
C LEU A 150 -15.29 9.16 -7.55
N PRO A 151 -15.64 8.00 -6.99
CA PRO A 151 -16.64 7.97 -5.92
C PRO A 151 -16.19 8.68 -4.64
N LEU A 152 -14.89 8.66 -4.31
CA LEU A 152 -14.36 9.44 -3.19
C LEU A 152 -14.54 10.95 -3.42
N GLU A 153 -14.18 11.46 -4.60
CA GLU A 153 -14.32 12.88 -4.89
C GLU A 153 -15.79 13.31 -5.01
N ALA A 154 -16.65 12.43 -5.52
CA ALA A 154 -18.10 12.67 -5.53
C ALA A 154 -18.65 12.86 -4.11
N GLN A 155 -18.24 12.00 -3.17
CA GLN A 155 -18.60 12.14 -1.76
C GLN A 155 -18.07 13.44 -1.15
N ARG A 156 -16.82 13.85 -1.45
CA ARG A 156 -16.27 15.13 -1.00
C ARG A 156 -17.09 16.33 -1.50
N LEU A 157 -17.60 16.24 -2.73
CA LEU A 157 -18.47 17.24 -3.35
C LEU A 157 -19.94 17.14 -2.91
N GLY A 158 -20.25 16.30 -1.90
CA GLY A 158 -21.58 16.22 -1.29
C GLY A 158 -22.57 15.30 -1.99
N LEU A 159 -22.13 14.49 -2.96
CA LEU A 159 -22.98 13.51 -3.63
C LEU A 159 -23.07 12.21 -2.82
N GLU A 160 -24.25 11.59 -2.82
CA GLU A 160 -24.41 10.22 -2.36
C GLU A 160 -23.75 9.27 -3.37
N SER A 161 -22.67 8.59 -2.97
CA SER A 161 -21.80 7.87 -3.89
C SER A 161 -21.92 6.36 -3.75
N TYR A 162 -22.19 5.69 -4.87
CA TYR A 162 -22.33 4.25 -5.02
C TYR A 162 -21.24 3.73 -5.95
N ALA A 163 -20.42 2.81 -5.46
CA ALA A 163 -19.30 2.24 -6.19
C ALA A 163 -19.40 0.71 -6.21
N SER A 164 -19.14 0.10 -7.37
CA SER A 164 -18.96 -1.35 -7.48
C SER A 164 -17.73 -1.71 -8.29
N ASP A 165 -17.26 -2.95 -8.13
CA ASP A 165 -16.21 -3.54 -8.97
C ASP A 165 -16.31 -5.07 -8.88
N LEU A 166 -15.90 -5.77 -9.94
CA LEU A 166 -15.80 -7.23 -9.92
C LEU A 166 -14.59 -7.70 -9.11
N ASN A 167 -13.53 -6.89 -9.06
CA ASN A 167 -12.30 -7.22 -8.36
C ASN A 167 -12.47 -7.01 -6.84
N PRO A 168 -12.32 -8.06 -6.01
CA PRO A 168 -12.50 -7.94 -4.56
C PRO A 168 -11.48 -6.98 -3.91
N VAL A 169 -10.30 -6.78 -4.51
CA VAL A 169 -9.31 -5.80 -4.04
C VAL A 169 -9.82 -4.38 -4.24
N ALA A 170 -10.39 -4.07 -5.41
CA ALA A 170 -11.04 -2.78 -5.67
C ALA A 170 -12.18 -2.55 -4.66
N VAL A 171 -13.07 -3.53 -4.49
CA VAL A 171 -14.17 -3.44 -3.52
C VAL A 171 -13.64 -3.16 -2.11
N THR A 172 -12.58 -3.85 -1.68
CA THR A 172 -11.97 -3.63 -0.34
C THR A 172 -11.40 -2.22 -0.20
N ILE A 173 -10.73 -1.69 -1.22
CA ILE A 173 -10.21 -0.32 -1.23
C ILE A 173 -11.36 0.68 -1.11
N ASN A 174 -12.42 0.51 -1.90
CA ASN A 174 -13.58 1.40 -1.87
C ASN A 174 -14.30 1.34 -0.51
N LYS A 175 -14.44 0.16 0.08
CA LYS A 175 -14.98 0.02 1.45
C LYS A 175 -14.17 0.81 2.47
N ALA A 176 -12.84 0.64 2.45
CA ALA A 176 -11.95 1.34 3.37
C ALA A 176 -11.94 2.87 3.20
N MET A 177 -12.18 3.36 1.98
CA MET A 177 -12.09 4.78 1.63
C MET A 177 -13.43 5.52 1.70
N ILE A 178 -14.53 4.90 1.29
CA ILE A 178 -15.80 5.56 0.95
C ILE A 178 -16.94 5.05 1.83
N GLU A 179 -16.98 3.75 2.14
CA GLU A 179 -18.12 3.17 2.87
C GLU A 179 -17.92 3.20 4.39
N ILE A 180 -16.74 2.81 4.87
CA ILE A 180 -16.48 2.65 6.31
C ILE A 180 -16.31 4.01 6.99
N PRO A 181 -15.43 4.94 6.54
CA PRO A 181 -15.15 6.16 7.30
C PRO A 181 -16.37 7.04 7.61
N PRO A 182 -17.32 7.27 6.67
CA PRO A 182 -18.50 8.08 6.95
C PRO A 182 -19.39 7.53 8.08
N LYS A 183 -19.41 6.21 8.28
CA LYS A 183 -20.21 5.55 9.34
C LYS A 183 -19.71 5.90 10.76
N PHE A 184 -18.50 6.44 10.88
CA PHE A 184 -17.85 6.80 12.15
C PHE A 184 -17.58 8.30 12.29
N LEU A 185 -18.23 9.15 11.47
CA LEU A 185 -18.06 10.60 11.56
C LEU A 185 -18.46 11.12 12.95
N GLY A 186 -17.58 11.91 13.57
CA GLY A 186 -17.81 12.50 14.89
C GLY A 186 -17.83 11.50 16.04
N SER A 187 -17.56 10.22 15.77
CA SER A 187 -17.59 9.18 16.80
C SER A 187 -16.29 9.17 17.60
N ALA A 188 -16.38 9.04 18.91
CA ALA A 188 -15.23 8.82 19.78
C ALA A 188 -14.63 7.41 19.57
N PRO A 189 -13.32 7.23 19.75
CA PRO A 189 -12.67 5.91 19.64
C PRO A 189 -13.17 4.96 20.74
N LEU A 190 -13.43 3.70 20.39
CA LEU A 190 -13.89 2.63 21.29
C LEU A 190 -12.77 1.71 21.77
N GLY A 191 -11.67 1.60 21.02
CA GLY A 191 -10.58 0.68 21.30
C GLY A 191 -9.91 0.94 22.64
N PRO A 192 -9.23 -0.08 23.21
CA PRO A 192 -8.55 0.07 24.50
C PRO A 192 -7.46 1.13 24.41
N GLU A 193 -7.34 1.96 25.46
CA GLU A 193 -6.29 2.97 25.51
C GLU A 193 -4.91 2.32 25.46
N ILE A 194 -4.01 2.91 24.67
CA ILE A 194 -2.62 2.47 24.61
C ILE A 194 -1.93 2.99 25.87
N SER A 195 -1.54 2.10 26.77
CA SER A 195 -0.73 2.46 27.93
C SER A 195 0.57 3.13 27.46
N ALA A 196 0.88 4.31 27.98
CA ALA A 196 2.08 5.07 27.64
C ALA A 196 3.35 4.27 27.98
N ASN A 197 3.91 3.55 27.00
CA ASN A 197 5.19 2.86 27.17
C ASN A 197 6.38 3.84 27.03
N LYS A 198 7.34 3.74 27.96
CA LYS A 198 8.52 4.62 28.19
C LYS A 198 9.42 4.91 26.97
N ALA A 199 9.28 4.21 25.84
CA ALA A 199 10.12 4.39 24.65
C ALA A 199 9.56 5.41 23.63
N ASN A 200 8.27 5.75 23.70
CA ASN A 200 7.68 6.80 22.88
C ASN A 200 7.22 7.94 23.78
N LYS A 201 8.03 9.00 23.87
CA LYS A 201 7.63 10.36 24.32
C LYS A 201 6.62 11.03 23.35
N LYS A 202 5.72 10.23 22.79
CA LYS A 202 4.44 10.63 22.22
C LYS A 202 3.35 9.77 22.86
N SER A 203 3.50 9.48 24.15
CA SER A 203 2.35 9.21 25.00
C SER A 203 1.32 10.28 24.69
N ALA A 204 0.17 9.83 24.19
CA ALA A 204 -1.12 10.49 24.32
C ALA A 204 -1.00 12.00 24.45
N THR A 205 -1.13 12.71 23.33
CA THR A 205 -1.80 14.01 23.37
C THR A 205 -3.19 13.76 23.96
N ARG A 206 -3.29 13.68 25.29
CA ARG A 206 -4.40 14.25 26.04
C ARG A 206 -4.32 15.74 25.76
N ASP A 207 -4.64 16.13 24.52
CA ASP A 207 -5.02 17.49 24.25
C ASP A 207 -6.29 17.68 25.07
N ALA A 208 -6.29 18.70 25.92
CA ALA A 208 -7.34 18.99 26.90
C ALA A 208 -8.72 19.30 26.28
N PHE A 209 -8.92 18.97 25.00
CA PHE A 209 -10.14 18.99 24.22
C PHE A 209 -10.06 17.81 23.24
N GLU A 210 -10.68 16.68 23.58
CA GLU A 210 -10.75 15.54 22.66
C GLU A 210 -11.63 15.87 21.45
N ASP A 211 -11.01 16.44 20.41
CA ASP A 211 -11.67 16.78 19.17
C ASP A 211 -11.78 15.53 18.26
N TRP A 212 -12.93 14.87 18.34
CA TRP A 212 -13.28 13.73 17.49
C TRP A 212 -13.98 14.13 16.17
N SER A 213 -13.88 15.39 15.75
CA SER A 213 -14.46 15.86 14.49
C SER A 213 -14.01 15.03 13.28
N GLY A 214 -14.94 14.86 12.33
CA GLY A 214 -14.70 14.07 11.13
C GLY A 214 -14.34 12.63 11.45
N ILE A 215 -13.26 12.11 10.85
CA ILE A 215 -12.82 10.71 10.97
C ILE A 215 -11.71 10.51 12.01
N LYS A 216 -11.45 11.51 12.89
CA LYS A 216 -10.34 11.47 13.85
C LYS A 216 -10.47 10.32 14.85
N GLY A 217 -11.69 10.05 15.34
CA GLY A 217 -11.92 8.93 16.26
C GLY A 217 -11.66 7.56 15.62
N LEU A 218 -12.13 7.34 14.38
CA LEU A 218 -11.80 6.10 13.64
C LEU A 218 -10.28 5.95 13.42
N ALA A 219 -9.59 7.03 13.08
CA ALA A 219 -8.13 6.99 12.91
C ALA A 219 -7.41 6.62 14.21
N GLU A 220 -7.94 7.05 15.35
CA GLU A 220 -7.43 6.68 16.67
C GLU A 220 -7.74 5.21 17.01
N ASP A 221 -8.94 4.71 16.71
CA ASP A 221 -9.28 3.30 16.87
C ASP A 221 -8.36 2.38 16.08
N ILE A 222 -8.02 2.74 14.84
CA ILE A 222 -7.05 1.99 14.03
C ILE A 222 -5.69 1.88 14.75
N ARG A 223 -5.25 2.94 15.46
CA ARG A 223 -4.01 2.89 16.25
C ARG A 223 -4.15 1.99 17.46
N ARG A 224 -5.24 2.13 18.22
CA ARG A 224 -5.53 1.35 19.44
C ARG A 224 -5.63 -0.14 19.16
N TYR A 225 -6.45 -0.52 18.18
CA TYR A 225 -6.57 -1.92 17.76
C TYR A 225 -5.27 -2.43 17.11
N GLY A 226 -4.53 -1.59 16.38
CA GLY A 226 -3.20 -1.93 15.88
C GLY A 226 -2.23 -2.30 17.00
N ALA A 227 -2.19 -1.49 18.06
CA ALA A 227 -1.35 -1.75 19.24
C ALA A 227 -1.77 -3.04 19.96
N LEU A 228 -3.08 -3.24 20.18
CA LEU A 228 -3.62 -4.47 20.77
C LEU A 228 -3.26 -5.70 19.94
N MET A 229 -3.35 -5.61 18.62
CA MET A 229 -2.98 -6.71 17.73
C MET A 229 -1.49 -7.03 17.79
N CYS A 230 -0.62 -6.02 17.88
CA CYS A 230 0.81 -6.21 18.10
C CYS A 230 1.09 -6.89 19.44
N GLU A 231 0.43 -6.46 20.52
CA GLU A 231 0.57 -7.07 21.84
C GLU A 231 0.12 -8.55 21.83
N LYS A 232 -1.06 -8.85 21.29
CA LYS A 232 -1.55 -10.22 21.15
C LYS A 232 -0.62 -11.08 20.28
N ALA A 233 -0.04 -10.50 19.23
CA ALA A 233 0.96 -11.19 18.42
C ALA A 233 2.23 -11.49 19.23
N GLN A 234 2.73 -10.52 20.00
CA GLN A 234 3.90 -10.70 20.86
C GLN A 234 3.65 -11.76 21.94
N GLN A 235 2.47 -11.79 22.56
CA GLN A 235 2.12 -12.83 23.54
C GLN A 235 2.07 -14.23 22.89
N ARG A 236 1.50 -14.35 21.68
CA ARG A 236 1.32 -15.66 21.02
C ARG A 236 2.60 -16.20 20.36
N ILE A 237 3.42 -15.33 19.78
CA ILE A 237 4.59 -15.74 18.98
C ILE A 237 5.88 -14.99 19.29
N GLY A 238 5.90 -14.06 20.23
CA GLY A 238 7.10 -13.30 20.57
C GLY A 238 8.26 -14.18 21.04
N GLN A 239 7.96 -15.24 21.81
CA GLN A 239 8.95 -16.23 22.24
C GLN A 239 9.68 -16.88 21.06
N MET A 240 9.05 -16.97 19.88
CA MET A 240 9.63 -17.55 18.67
C MET A 240 10.77 -16.69 18.10
N TYR A 241 10.96 -15.47 18.60
CA TYR A 241 11.98 -14.53 18.19
C TYR A 241 12.78 -14.10 19.43
N PRO A 242 13.65 -14.97 19.97
CA PRO A 242 14.45 -14.63 21.14
C PRO A 242 15.31 -13.39 20.83
N PRO A 243 15.52 -12.49 21.80
CA PRO A 243 16.37 -11.33 21.59
C PRO A 243 17.83 -11.77 21.42
N ILE A 244 18.61 -10.93 20.74
CA ILE A 244 20.03 -11.15 20.50
C ILE A 244 20.84 -10.08 21.24
N GLU A 245 21.83 -10.51 22.01
CA GLU A 245 22.74 -9.61 22.72
C GLU A 245 23.87 -9.16 21.78
N VAL A 246 24.19 -7.88 21.78
CA VAL A 246 25.29 -7.34 20.98
C VAL A 246 26.59 -7.48 21.77
N THR A 247 27.50 -8.33 21.28
CA THR A 247 28.77 -8.64 21.95
C THR A 247 29.92 -7.77 21.48
N SER A 248 31.03 -7.79 22.23
CA SER A 248 32.27 -7.09 21.87
C SER A 248 32.84 -7.55 20.53
N GLU A 249 32.73 -8.85 20.21
CA GLU A 249 33.16 -9.43 18.95
C GLU A 249 32.35 -8.89 17.78
N MET A 250 31.03 -8.76 17.95
CA MET A 250 30.15 -8.16 16.95
C MET A 250 30.53 -6.70 16.70
N VAL A 251 30.84 -5.93 17.75
CA VAL A 251 31.26 -4.53 17.61
C VAL A 251 32.64 -4.41 16.95
N ALA A 252 33.55 -5.36 17.18
CA ALA A 252 34.84 -5.39 16.51
C ALA A 252 34.72 -5.58 14.99
N GLU A 253 33.82 -6.46 14.53
CA GLU A 253 33.52 -6.63 13.10
C GLU A 253 32.63 -5.51 12.53
N ARG A 254 31.72 -4.96 13.35
CA ARG A 254 30.72 -3.95 12.98
C ARG A 254 30.70 -2.78 13.96
N PRO A 255 31.62 -1.80 13.81
CA PRO A 255 31.73 -0.66 14.72
C PRO A 255 30.46 0.19 14.84
N ASP A 256 29.56 0.14 13.87
CA ASP A 256 28.25 0.80 13.91
C ASP A 256 27.32 0.24 15.00
N LEU A 257 27.59 -0.97 15.51
CA LEU A 257 26.84 -1.59 16.60
C LEU A 257 27.29 -1.11 17.99
N ARG A 258 28.33 -0.28 18.10
CA ARG A 258 28.92 0.13 19.38
C ARG A 258 27.91 0.75 20.36
N THR A 259 26.88 1.44 19.85
CA THR A 259 25.83 2.03 20.68
C THR A 259 24.94 1.01 21.38
N TYR A 260 24.97 -0.25 20.93
CA TYR A 260 24.13 -1.34 21.44
C TYR A 260 24.93 -2.35 22.27
N LEU A 261 26.23 -2.13 22.53
CA LEU A 261 27.07 -3.09 23.24
C LEU A 261 26.46 -3.49 24.59
N GLY A 262 26.20 -4.78 24.80
CA GLY A 262 25.53 -5.32 25.99
C GLY A 262 24.01 -5.21 26.00
N GLU A 263 23.39 -4.58 24.99
CA GLU A 263 21.93 -4.54 24.85
C GLU A 263 21.40 -5.81 24.20
N LYS A 264 20.22 -6.24 24.67
CA LYS A 264 19.44 -7.32 24.08
C LYS A 264 18.42 -6.76 23.10
N LEU A 265 18.72 -6.88 21.82
CA LEU A 265 17.87 -6.37 20.75
C LEU A 265 16.75 -7.35 20.43
N GLN A 266 15.51 -6.86 20.37
CA GLN A 266 14.36 -7.67 19.99
C GLN A 266 14.47 -8.09 18.53
N VAL A 267 14.50 -9.39 18.26
CA VAL A 267 14.44 -9.92 16.90
C VAL A 267 13.01 -9.77 16.38
N ILE A 268 12.87 -9.21 15.19
CA ILE A 268 11.57 -8.96 14.55
C ILE A 268 11.37 -9.80 13.29
N ALA A 269 12.45 -10.29 12.68
CA ALA A 269 12.39 -11.20 11.54
C ALA A 269 13.71 -11.97 11.35
N TRP A 270 13.63 -13.07 10.62
CA TRP A 270 14.77 -13.79 10.09
C TRP A 270 14.67 -13.87 8.56
N ILE A 271 15.79 -13.74 7.88
CA ILE A 271 15.89 -13.83 6.42
C ILE A 271 16.55 -15.16 6.08
N TRP A 272 15.87 -15.98 5.28
CA TRP A 272 16.29 -17.33 4.94
C TRP A 272 16.49 -17.49 3.44
N SER A 273 17.42 -18.37 3.09
CA SER A 273 17.52 -18.93 1.74
C SER A 273 17.06 -20.38 1.74
N ARG A 274 16.52 -20.84 0.61
CA ARG A 274 16.49 -22.27 0.31
C ARG A 274 17.88 -22.70 -0.09
N SER A 275 18.20 -23.97 0.08
CA SER A 275 19.45 -24.54 -0.42
C SER A 275 19.19 -25.79 -1.24
N VAL A 276 20.13 -26.12 -2.12
CA VAL A 276 20.12 -27.34 -2.93
C VAL A 276 21.51 -27.95 -2.92
N ARG A 277 21.63 -29.27 -3.00
CA ARG A 277 22.96 -29.90 -3.15
C ARG A 277 23.61 -29.47 -4.46
N SER A 278 24.92 -29.26 -4.43
CA SER A 278 25.68 -28.97 -5.65
C SER A 278 25.58 -30.15 -6.64
N PRO A 279 25.30 -29.91 -7.93
CA PRO A 279 25.37 -30.95 -8.95
C PRO A 279 26.81 -31.31 -9.32
N ASN A 280 27.80 -30.53 -8.86
CA ASN A 280 29.21 -30.82 -9.11
C ASN A 280 29.69 -31.94 -8.16
N PRO A 281 30.18 -33.09 -8.68
CA PRO A 281 30.61 -34.22 -7.86
C PRO A 281 31.62 -33.86 -6.77
N VAL A 282 32.52 -32.91 -7.03
CA VAL A 282 33.55 -32.44 -6.08
C VAL A 282 32.91 -31.82 -4.83
N PHE A 283 31.75 -31.20 -4.97
CA PHE A 283 31.02 -30.52 -3.90
C PHE A 283 29.66 -31.17 -3.61
N SER A 284 29.49 -32.45 -3.94
CA SER A 284 28.21 -33.16 -3.86
C SER A 284 27.58 -33.18 -2.45
N ASN A 285 28.40 -33.03 -1.40
CA ASN A 285 27.96 -32.92 -0.01
C ASN A 285 27.64 -31.48 0.42
N ALA A 286 27.99 -30.48 -0.40
CA ALA A 286 27.81 -29.09 -0.08
C ALA A 286 26.45 -28.57 -0.55
N GLU A 287 25.81 -27.78 0.31
CA GLU A 287 24.54 -27.12 0.01
C GLU A 287 24.79 -25.71 -0.56
N VAL A 288 24.27 -25.44 -1.75
CA VAL A 288 24.32 -24.13 -2.40
C VAL A 288 23.08 -23.33 -1.98
N PRO A 289 23.23 -22.13 -1.38
CA PRO A 289 22.10 -21.27 -1.09
C PRO A 289 21.49 -20.73 -2.38
N LEU A 290 20.17 -20.63 -2.45
CA LEU A 290 19.39 -20.12 -3.58
C LEU A 290 18.89 -18.72 -3.24
N VAL A 291 19.59 -17.70 -3.74
CA VAL A 291 19.42 -16.30 -3.39
C VAL A 291 19.41 -15.46 -4.66
N SER A 292 18.42 -14.59 -4.85
CA SER A 292 18.39 -13.69 -6.01
C SER A 292 19.27 -12.46 -5.82
N THR A 293 19.40 -11.98 -4.58
CA THR A 293 20.26 -10.85 -4.19
C THR A 293 20.72 -11.00 -2.75
N PHE A 294 21.96 -10.58 -2.48
CA PHE A 294 22.50 -10.51 -1.12
C PHE A 294 22.31 -9.12 -0.49
N ILE A 295 21.67 -8.17 -1.17
CA ILE A 295 21.39 -6.84 -0.63
C ILE A 295 20.20 -6.90 0.34
N LEU A 296 20.43 -6.49 1.59
CA LEU A 296 19.39 -6.38 2.61
C LEU A 296 18.74 -4.99 2.63
N SER A 297 19.53 -3.95 2.38
CA SER A 297 19.07 -2.55 2.28
C SER A 297 19.88 -1.82 1.22
N GLY A 298 19.19 -1.28 0.22
CA GLY A 298 19.79 -0.39 -0.81
C GLY A 298 19.58 1.10 -0.54
N LYS A 299 19.09 1.48 0.65
CA LYS A 299 18.81 2.88 0.97
C LYS A 299 20.12 3.64 1.19
N LYS A 300 20.29 4.76 0.49
CA LYS A 300 21.48 5.62 0.61
C LYS A 300 21.76 5.99 2.07
N GLY A 301 22.98 5.75 2.54
CA GLY A 301 23.44 5.97 3.92
C GLY A 301 22.96 4.93 4.94
N LYS A 302 22.26 3.88 4.50
CA LYS A 302 21.83 2.71 5.30
C LYS A 302 22.01 1.42 4.49
N GLU A 303 23.04 1.37 3.66
CA GLU A 303 23.34 0.23 2.82
C GLU A 303 23.80 -0.95 3.67
N THR A 304 23.25 -2.13 3.40
CA THR A 304 23.56 -3.34 4.15
C THR A 304 23.40 -4.56 3.25
N TYR A 305 24.33 -5.50 3.32
CA TYR A 305 24.35 -6.70 2.49
C TYR A 305 24.89 -7.91 3.25
N VAL A 306 24.62 -9.09 2.71
CA VAL A 306 25.17 -10.36 3.15
C VAL A 306 26.39 -10.70 2.29
N ASP A 307 27.49 -11.08 2.91
CA ASP A 307 28.69 -11.57 2.26
C ASP A 307 28.84 -13.07 2.54
N PRO A 308 28.70 -13.95 1.52
CA PRO A 308 28.99 -15.37 1.67
C PRO A 308 30.51 -15.60 1.72
N VAL A 309 31.03 -15.92 2.90
CA VAL A 309 32.44 -16.30 3.09
C VAL A 309 32.59 -17.80 2.88
N VAL A 310 33.25 -18.19 1.80
CA VAL A 310 33.46 -19.60 1.41
C VAL A 310 34.78 -20.11 1.96
N GLU A 311 34.75 -21.25 2.64
CA GLU A 311 35.90 -21.95 3.20
C GLU A 311 35.82 -23.43 2.81
N GLY A 312 36.55 -23.82 1.75
CA GLY A 312 36.50 -25.18 1.21
C GLY A 312 35.13 -25.54 0.65
N ASP A 313 34.48 -26.53 1.26
CA ASP A 313 33.14 -27.02 0.92
C ASP A 313 32.03 -26.45 1.83
N LYS A 314 32.38 -25.46 2.67
CA LYS A 314 31.45 -24.78 3.59
C LYS A 314 31.42 -23.27 3.31
N TYR A 315 30.37 -22.63 3.79
CA TYR A 315 30.27 -21.18 3.78
C TYR A 315 29.55 -20.67 5.02
N THR A 316 29.85 -19.42 5.37
CA THR A 316 29.11 -18.65 6.37
C THR A 316 28.61 -17.36 5.75
N PHE A 317 27.49 -16.85 6.24
CA PHE A 317 27.01 -15.53 5.85
C PHE A 317 27.47 -14.50 6.87
N LYS A 318 28.06 -13.40 6.42
CA LYS A 318 28.41 -12.26 7.25
C LYS A 318 27.65 -11.02 6.81
N VAL A 319 26.99 -10.31 7.71
CA VAL A 319 26.29 -9.06 7.37
C VAL A 319 27.24 -7.87 7.47
N LYS A 320 27.40 -7.16 6.36
CA LYS A 320 28.27 -5.98 6.23
C LYS A 320 27.43 -4.72 5.96
N VAL A 321 27.89 -3.59 6.51
CA VAL A 321 27.33 -2.25 6.26
C VAL A 321 28.22 -1.47 5.30
N GLY A 322 27.60 -0.67 4.46
CA GLY A 322 28.28 0.13 3.44
C GLY A 322 27.88 -0.28 2.03
N VAL A 323 28.52 0.34 1.05
CA VAL A 323 28.20 0.15 -0.37
C VAL A 323 28.40 -1.33 -0.74
N PRO A 324 27.36 -2.03 -1.21
CA PRO A 324 27.47 -3.43 -1.57
C PRO A 324 28.35 -3.60 -2.82
N PRO A 325 29.22 -4.63 -2.88
CA PRO A 325 29.95 -4.96 -4.09
C PRO A 325 29.00 -5.41 -5.20
N GLU A 326 29.46 -5.40 -6.45
CA GLU A 326 28.64 -5.85 -7.58
C GLU A 326 28.20 -7.32 -7.44
N SER A 327 29.05 -8.16 -6.85
CA SER A 327 28.74 -9.55 -6.52
C SER A 327 27.55 -9.70 -5.57
N ALA A 328 27.24 -8.71 -4.72
CA ALA A 328 26.08 -8.78 -3.82
C ALA A 328 24.76 -8.49 -4.56
N LYS A 329 24.79 -7.80 -5.71
CA LYS A 329 23.59 -7.55 -6.52
C LYS A 329 23.09 -8.85 -7.16
N ASN A 330 24.02 -9.62 -7.71
CA ASN A 330 23.73 -10.87 -8.40
C ASN A 330 23.91 -12.03 -7.41
N GLY A 331 22.81 -12.49 -6.81
CA GLY A 331 22.84 -13.68 -5.98
C GLY A 331 23.14 -14.95 -6.79
N THR A 332 23.02 -16.11 -6.14
CA THR A 332 23.22 -17.42 -6.79
C THR A 332 22.11 -17.80 -7.78
N VAL A 333 20.97 -17.10 -7.82
CA VAL A 333 19.83 -17.40 -8.71
C VAL A 333 19.59 -16.24 -9.68
N SER A 334 19.44 -16.58 -10.97
CA SER A 334 19.10 -15.66 -12.05
C SER A 334 17.98 -16.20 -12.94
N ARG A 335 17.62 -15.47 -14.00
CA ARG A 335 16.68 -15.94 -15.03
C ARG A 335 17.15 -17.16 -15.81
N LYS A 336 18.45 -17.53 -15.74
CA LYS A 336 19.02 -18.68 -16.45
C LYS A 336 19.13 -19.95 -15.60
N GLY A 337 18.80 -19.88 -14.30
CA GLY A 337 19.03 -20.94 -13.33
C GLY A 337 19.84 -20.42 -12.15
N ALA A 338 20.44 -21.33 -11.39
CA ALA A 338 21.33 -21.00 -10.31
C ALA A 338 22.81 -21.26 -10.66
N ILE A 339 23.72 -20.75 -9.84
CA ILE A 339 25.16 -20.97 -9.93
C ILE A 339 25.63 -21.50 -8.59
N CYS A 340 26.45 -22.56 -8.62
CA CYS A 340 27.07 -23.12 -7.43
C CYS A 340 28.05 -22.11 -6.82
N LEU A 341 27.83 -21.74 -5.55
CA LEU A 341 28.67 -20.79 -4.82
C LEU A 341 30.14 -21.25 -4.72
N PHE A 342 30.40 -22.57 -4.71
CA PHE A 342 31.73 -23.15 -4.54
C PHE A 342 32.52 -23.30 -5.84
N SER A 343 31.83 -23.70 -6.93
CA SER A 343 32.48 -24.10 -8.18
C SER A 343 32.11 -23.22 -9.38
N ASN A 344 31.21 -22.26 -9.20
CA ASN A 344 30.58 -21.49 -10.29
C ASN A 344 29.89 -22.33 -11.37
N ALA A 345 29.69 -23.64 -11.13
CA ALA A 345 28.99 -24.51 -12.06
C ALA A 345 27.49 -24.12 -12.14
N PRO A 346 26.89 -24.09 -13.34
CA PRO A 346 25.47 -23.81 -13.48
C PRO A 346 24.61 -24.94 -12.91
N ILE A 347 23.50 -24.57 -12.29
CA ILE A 347 22.45 -25.46 -11.79
C ILE A 347 21.16 -25.08 -12.52
N ASP A 348 20.76 -25.89 -13.49
CA ASP A 348 19.59 -25.55 -14.31
C ASP A 348 18.26 -25.68 -13.54
N PHE A 349 17.20 -25.08 -14.08
CA PHE A 349 15.88 -25.14 -13.44
C PHE A 349 15.29 -26.55 -13.40
N LYS A 350 15.69 -27.45 -14.30
CA LYS A 350 15.18 -28.83 -14.31
C LYS A 350 15.69 -29.59 -13.08
N CYS A 351 16.97 -29.44 -12.77
CA CYS A 351 17.61 -29.93 -11.55
C CYS A 351 16.93 -29.30 -10.33
N LEU A 352 16.82 -27.97 -10.26
CA LEU A 352 16.18 -27.28 -9.12
C LEU A 352 14.74 -27.75 -8.86
N ARG A 353 13.93 -27.90 -9.90
CA ARG A 353 12.54 -28.38 -9.79
C ARG A 353 12.48 -29.84 -9.36
N SER A 354 13.38 -30.69 -9.87
CA SER A 354 13.49 -32.10 -9.48
C SER A 354 13.83 -32.24 -7.99
N GLU A 355 14.86 -31.52 -7.53
CA GLU A 355 15.27 -31.50 -6.12
C GLU A 355 14.15 -30.97 -5.20
N ALA A 356 13.46 -29.90 -5.63
CA ALA A 356 12.34 -29.34 -4.88
C ALA A 356 11.14 -30.31 -4.77
N LYS A 357 10.73 -30.93 -5.90
CA LYS A 357 9.64 -31.92 -5.92
C LYS A 357 9.96 -33.14 -5.07
N ALA A 358 11.24 -33.51 -4.97
CA ALA A 358 11.69 -34.59 -4.10
C ALA A 358 11.87 -34.19 -2.63
N GLY A 359 11.55 -32.93 -2.26
CA GLY A 359 11.65 -32.45 -0.88
C GLY A 359 13.09 -32.25 -0.38
N ARG A 360 14.08 -32.19 -1.28
CA ARG A 360 15.51 -32.09 -0.93
C ARG A 360 16.02 -30.65 -0.77
N PHE A 361 15.13 -29.66 -0.80
CA PHE A 361 15.50 -28.28 -0.51
C PHE A 361 15.76 -28.08 0.98
N GLY A 362 16.99 -27.68 1.30
CA GLY A 362 17.37 -27.24 2.63
C GLY A 362 16.93 -25.80 2.93
N ARG A 363 17.31 -25.33 4.11
CA ARG A 363 17.05 -23.97 4.61
C ARG A 363 18.32 -23.48 5.28
N ARG A 364 18.70 -22.23 5.00
CA ARG A 364 19.91 -21.61 5.55
C ARG A 364 19.64 -20.19 5.98
N LEU A 365 19.90 -19.87 7.25
CA LEU A 365 19.67 -18.53 7.80
C LEU A 365 20.69 -17.55 7.22
N MET A 366 20.23 -16.49 6.56
CA MET A 366 21.09 -15.49 5.93
C MET A 366 21.36 -14.28 6.82
N ALA A 367 20.34 -13.83 7.57
CA ALA A 367 20.46 -12.66 8.44
C ALA A 367 19.38 -12.67 9.52
N VAL A 368 19.72 -12.08 10.67
CA VAL A 368 18.79 -11.76 11.75
C VAL A 368 18.43 -10.27 11.64
N VAL A 369 17.13 -9.96 11.70
CA VAL A 369 16.64 -8.57 11.69
C VAL A 369 16.17 -8.24 13.10
N ALA A 370 16.84 -7.25 13.71
CA ALA A 370 16.52 -6.77 15.05
C ALA A 370 15.98 -5.33 15.00
N GLU A 371 15.20 -4.97 16.02
CA GLU A 371 14.75 -3.61 16.25
C GLU A 371 15.88 -2.78 16.87
N GLY A 372 16.17 -1.62 16.27
CA GLY A 372 17.13 -0.64 16.76
C GLY A 372 16.50 0.73 16.92
N VAL A 373 17.19 1.64 17.62
CA VAL A 373 16.67 2.96 18.01
C VAL A 373 16.25 3.82 16.81
N LYS A 374 16.96 3.71 15.67
CA LYS A 374 16.71 4.49 14.44
C LYS A 374 16.27 3.63 13.25
N GLY A 375 15.68 2.47 13.52
CA GLY A 375 15.16 1.54 12.54
C GLY A 375 15.74 0.13 12.69
N ARG A 376 15.59 -0.68 11.65
CA ARG A 376 16.03 -2.08 11.64
C ARG A 376 17.55 -2.18 11.61
N ILE A 377 18.07 -3.17 12.34
CA ILE A 377 19.47 -3.59 12.31
C ILE A 377 19.53 -4.99 11.73
N TYR A 378 20.48 -5.21 10.83
CA TYR A 378 20.76 -6.53 10.28
C TYR A 378 22.04 -7.08 10.90
N LEU A 379 21.94 -8.30 11.42
CA LEU A 379 23.01 -9.01 12.10
C LEU A 379 23.30 -10.32 11.38
N SER A 380 24.55 -10.76 11.44
CA SER A 380 24.98 -12.06 10.93
C SER A 380 24.17 -13.19 11.58
N PRO A 381 23.88 -14.28 10.85
CA PRO A 381 23.21 -15.43 11.41
C PRO A 381 24.07 -16.06 12.52
N SER A 382 23.40 -16.61 13.53
CA SER A 382 24.04 -17.41 14.57
C SER A 382 23.39 -18.78 14.64
N ALA A 383 24.20 -19.80 14.92
CA ALA A 383 23.72 -21.17 15.06
C ALA A 383 22.62 -21.29 16.12
N THR A 384 22.70 -20.50 17.20
CA THR A 384 21.66 -20.43 18.23
C THR A 384 20.30 -20.05 17.65
N HIS A 385 20.24 -19.01 16.81
CA HIS A 385 18.97 -18.59 16.20
C HIS A 385 18.51 -19.53 15.09
N GLU A 386 19.44 -20.11 14.33
CA GLU A 386 19.11 -21.11 13.31
C GLU A 386 18.50 -22.37 13.94
N ASN A 387 19.17 -22.95 14.95
CA ASN A 387 18.69 -24.10 15.70
C ASN A 387 17.37 -23.82 16.43
N TYR A 388 17.23 -22.64 17.02
CA TYR A 388 15.99 -22.25 17.68
C TYR A 388 14.85 -22.11 16.68
N ALA A 389 15.09 -21.54 15.50
CA ALA A 389 14.06 -21.45 14.46
C ALA A 389 13.62 -22.84 13.96
N GLU A 390 14.54 -23.80 13.90
CA GLU A 390 14.28 -25.18 13.49
C GLU A 390 13.54 -26.00 14.55
N SER A 391 13.72 -25.70 15.84
CA SER A 391 13.05 -26.40 16.94
C SER A 391 11.57 -26.01 17.11
N ILE A 392 11.15 -24.90 16.50
CA ILE A 392 9.78 -24.41 16.62
C ILE A 392 8.82 -25.27 15.80
N GLU A 393 7.87 -25.93 16.49
CA GLU A 393 6.78 -26.62 15.82
C GLU A 393 5.85 -25.64 15.08
N ALA A 394 5.47 -26.02 13.85
CA ALA A 394 4.58 -25.24 13.01
C ALA A 394 3.12 -25.63 13.28
N GLU A 395 2.31 -24.63 13.65
CA GLU A 395 0.85 -24.77 13.74
C GLU A 395 0.30 -25.05 12.33
N ARG A 396 -0.47 -26.13 12.18
CA ARG A 396 -1.05 -26.56 10.90
C ARG A 396 -2.43 -25.91 10.74
N PHE A 397 -2.62 -25.14 9.68
CA PHE A 397 -3.94 -24.67 9.23
C PHE A 397 -4.38 -25.47 8.00
N ALA A 398 -5.66 -25.32 7.63
CA ALA A 398 -6.23 -25.96 6.46
C ALA A 398 -5.43 -25.64 5.19
N GLU A 399 -5.05 -26.68 4.44
CA GLU A 399 -4.34 -26.54 3.16
C GLU A 399 -5.35 -26.28 2.04
N THR A 400 -5.09 -25.27 1.22
CA THR A 400 -5.93 -24.98 0.04
C THR A 400 -5.13 -25.21 -1.23
N PRO A 401 -5.63 -25.94 -2.24
CA PRO A 401 -4.93 -26.11 -3.51
C PRO A 401 -4.58 -24.78 -4.17
N ILE A 402 -3.39 -24.69 -4.77
CA ILE A 402 -3.01 -23.56 -5.63
C ILE A 402 -3.58 -23.82 -7.01
N CYS A 403 -4.42 -22.90 -7.51
CA CYS A 403 -4.86 -22.93 -8.90
C CYS A 403 -3.67 -22.62 -9.81
N HIS A 404 -3.19 -23.62 -10.54
CA HIS A 404 -2.02 -23.44 -11.39
C HIS A 404 -2.38 -22.75 -12.71
N TRP A 405 -1.89 -21.52 -12.85
CA TRP A 405 -1.83 -20.78 -14.11
C TRP A 405 -0.36 -20.72 -14.60
N PRO A 406 -0.02 -21.34 -15.74
CA PRO A 406 1.32 -21.32 -16.32
C PRO A 406 1.87 -19.90 -16.52
N GLY A 407 3.06 -19.60 -15.99
CA GLY A 407 3.69 -18.27 -16.07
C GLY A 407 3.24 -17.27 -14.99
N ARG A 408 2.29 -17.63 -14.13
CA ARG A 408 1.85 -16.79 -12.98
C ARG A 408 2.01 -17.49 -11.63
N THR A 409 1.99 -18.82 -11.60
CA THR A 409 2.03 -19.64 -10.37
C THR A 409 3.13 -20.71 -10.44
N ASN A 410 4.33 -20.30 -10.81
CA ASN A 410 5.47 -21.21 -11.05
C ASN A 410 5.91 -21.99 -9.82
N VAL A 411 5.47 -21.63 -8.61
CA VAL A 411 5.75 -22.39 -7.37
C VAL A 411 5.28 -23.85 -7.45
N VAL A 412 4.23 -24.12 -8.23
CA VAL A 412 3.70 -25.48 -8.45
C VAL A 412 4.73 -26.35 -9.18
N GLU A 413 5.55 -25.77 -10.05
CA GLU A 413 6.65 -26.47 -10.75
C GLU A 413 7.75 -26.94 -9.80
N TYR A 414 7.78 -26.43 -8.57
CA TYR A 414 8.70 -26.85 -7.51
C TYR A 414 8.03 -27.81 -6.51
N GLY A 415 6.83 -28.31 -6.82
CA GLY A 415 6.07 -29.23 -5.96
C GLY A 415 5.22 -28.53 -4.88
N MET A 416 5.16 -27.19 -4.87
CA MET A 416 4.30 -26.44 -3.95
C MET A 416 2.89 -26.34 -4.54
N THR A 417 2.07 -27.37 -4.34
CA THR A 417 0.73 -27.51 -4.94
C THR A 417 -0.41 -26.97 -4.08
N LYS A 418 -0.12 -26.58 -2.84
CA LYS A 418 -1.10 -26.06 -1.88
C LYS A 418 -0.56 -24.79 -1.23
N PHE A 419 -1.43 -23.83 -0.99
CA PHE A 419 -1.20 -22.79 -0.02
C PHE A 419 -1.07 -23.51 1.32
N LEU A 420 0.17 -23.57 1.79
CA LEU A 420 0.42 -23.95 3.15
C LEU A 420 -0.27 -22.88 3.99
N GLY A 421 -1.39 -23.25 4.61
CA GLY A 421 -1.83 -22.65 5.86
C GLY A 421 -0.80 -22.99 6.94
N ARG A 422 0.48 -22.70 6.72
CA ARG A 422 1.47 -22.59 7.77
C ARG A 422 1.64 -21.09 7.90
N ARG A 423 1.66 -20.57 9.13
CA ARG A 423 2.52 -19.40 9.33
C ARG A 423 3.88 -19.88 8.87
N CYS A 424 4.32 -19.46 7.68
CA CYS A 424 5.73 -19.46 7.36
C CYS A 424 6.34 -18.52 8.39
N LYS A 425 6.68 -19.09 9.56
CA LYS A 425 7.61 -18.49 10.49
C LYS A 425 8.87 -18.34 9.64
N ASN A 426 9.13 -17.09 9.25
CA ASN A 426 10.38 -16.63 8.64
C ASN A 426 10.47 -16.69 7.14
N SER A 427 9.52 -16.02 6.51
CA SER A 427 9.82 -15.50 5.20
C SER A 427 8.97 -14.28 4.94
N GLN A 428 9.63 -13.16 4.68
CA GLN A 428 9.33 -12.48 3.42
C GLN A 428 9.49 -13.52 2.29
N LEU A 429 8.49 -14.39 2.11
CA LEU A 429 8.33 -15.21 0.91
C LEU A 429 7.72 -14.22 -0.10
N SER A 430 8.54 -13.26 -0.53
CA SER A 430 8.48 -12.92 -1.94
C SER A 430 8.85 -14.21 -2.64
N PRO A 431 8.00 -14.83 -3.47
CA PRO A 431 8.48 -15.87 -4.38
C PRO A 431 9.64 -15.22 -5.17
N PRO A 432 10.90 -15.64 -4.96
CA PRO A 432 11.95 -15.24 -5.87
C PRO A 432 11.67 -16.09 -7.10
N LEU A 433 10.86 -15.56 -8.02
CA LEU A 433 10.63 -15.97 -9.42
C LEU A 433 9.26 -15.43 -9.90
N ALA A 434 9.11 -14.09 -9.87
CA ALA A 434 8.10 -13.38 -10.65
C ALA A 434 8.60 -11.96 -10.96
N HIS A 435 9.56 -11.87 -11.89
CA HIS A 435 9.80 -10.69 -12.74
C HIS A 435 10.27 -11.11 -14.12
#